data_AF-A0A1X1D343-F1
#
_entry.id   AF-A0A1X1D343-F1
#
_cell.length_a   1.000
_cell.length_b   1.000
_cell.length_c   1.000
_cell.angle_alpha   90.00
_cell.angle_beta   90.00
_cell.angle_gamma   90.00
#
_symmetry.space_group_name_H-M   'P 1'
#
loop_
_entity.id
_entity.type
_entity.pdbx_description
1 polymer ?
#
loop_
_entity_poly.entity_id
_entity_poly.type
_entity_poly.pdbx_seq_one_letter_code
_entity_poly.pdbx_strand_id
1 'polypeptide(L)'
;MKAISPFAVVKSLSPLQADVIKTIALAAMLADHVNIILLGGRSEFLYAFGHAAFPLFTLLWAINLPSDLAGLRERTRRLWVWAFATQPLFWLAFMMNGQSWMALNILFAYAGCTQLLYWAKRWGINGAMAGMILLLIVAWPLTPASYGVTGILFCLMCLAGRYHAGLAENGVYLFAVFIAMGWLNMPPVISGWWADA
;
A
#
# COMPACT_ATOMS: atom_id res chain seq x y z
N MET A 1 -15.12 -26.36 -1.70
CA MET A 1 -14.99 -25.12 -2.50
C MET A 1 -13.55 -24.63 -2.39
N LYS A 2 -12.82 -24.46 -3.50
CA LYS A 2 -11.45 -23.89 -3.47
C LYS A 2 -11.58 -22.37 -3.28
N ALA A 3 -10.92 -21.80 -2.28
CA ALA A 3 -10.99 -20.36 -2.03
C ALA A 3 -10.44 -19.56 -3.22
N ILE A 4 -11.10 -18.46 -3.59
CA ILE A 4 -10.64 -17.58 -4.67
C ILE A 4 -9.42 -16.80 -4.16
N SER A 5 -8.28 -16.97 -4.81
CA SER A 5 -7.04 -16.27 -4.46
C SER A 5 -6.98 -14.90 -5.15
N PRO A 6 -6.93 -13.77 -4.42
CA PRO A 6 -6.82 -12.44 -5.01
C PRO A 6 -5.49 -12.29 -5.79
N PHE A 7 -4.44 -12.99 -5.37
CA PHE A 7 -3.16 -13.05 -6.09
C PHE A 7 -3.31 -13.72 -7.46
N ALA A 8 -4.07 -14.82 -7.54
CA ALA A 8 -4.33 -15.51 -8.81
C ALA A 8 -5.20 -14.66 -9.75
N VAL A 9 -6.24 -14.02 -9.20
CA VAL A 9 -7.09 -13.09 -9.96
C VAL A 9 -6.26 -11.97 -10.56
N VAL A 10 -5.48 -11.25 -9.73
CA VAL A 10 -4.66 -10.13 -10.20
C VAL A 10 -3.60 -10.58 -11.20
N LYS A 11 -2.98 -11.75 -11.01
CA LYS A 11 -2.00 -12.30 -11.94
C LYS A 11 -2.61 -12.68 -13.30
N SER A 12 -3.90 -13.01 -13.34
CA SER A 12 -4.61 -13.39 -14.57
C SER A 12 -5.07 -12.21 -15.44
N LEU A 13 -4.97 -10.98 -14.93
CA LEU A 13 -5.41 -9.77 -15.65
C LEU A 13 -4.52 -9.49 -16.87
N SER A 14 -5.15 -9.11 -17.99
CA SER A 14 -4.42 -8.54 -19.12
C SER A 14 -3.86 -7.15 -18.77
N PRO A 15 -2.86 -6.63 -19.50
CA PRO A 15 -2.32 -5.29 -19.25
C PRO A 15 -3.41 -4.21 -19.27
N LEU A 16 -4.33 -4.27 -20.23
CA LEU A 16 -5.46 -3.33 -20.33
C LEU A 16 -6.39 -3.43 -19.12
N GLN A 17 -6.75 -4.64 -18.69
CA GLN A 17 -7.60 -4.83 -17.50
C GLN A 17 -6.92 -4.28 -16.24
N ALA A 18 -5.63 -4.56 -16.06
CA ALA A 18 -4.87 -4.04 -14.94
C ALA A 18 -4.82 -2.51 -14.94
N ASP A 19 -4.67 -1.89 -16.11
CA ASP A 19 -4.62 -0.43 -16.21
C ASP A 19 -5.99 0.22 -15.98
N VAL A 20 -7.08 -0.35 -16.50
CA VAL A 20 -8.45 0.10 -16.19
C VAL A 20 -8.71 0.02 -14.69
N ILE A 21 -8.35 -1.09 -14.05
CA ILE A 21 -8.54 -1.28 -12.60
C ILE A 21 -7.74 -0.23 -11.81
N LYS A 22 -6.47 0.03 -12.18
CA LYS A 22 -5.67 1.09 -11.54
C LYS A 22 -6.29 2.47 -11.73
N THR A 23 -6.81 2.77 -12.91
CA THR A 23 -7.45 4.07 -13.18
C THR A 23 -8.71 4.25 -12.35
N ILE A 24 -9.54 3.21 -12.23
CA ILE A 24 -10.73 3.24 -11.36
C ILE A 24 -10.31 3.41 -9.90
N ALA A 25 -9.31 2.67 -9.43
CA ALA A 25 -8.79 2.79 -8.07
C ALA A 25 -8.21 4.19 -7.78
N LEU A 26 -7.50 4.78 -8.75
CA LEU A 26 -6.97 6.13 -8.64
C LEU A 26 -8.09 7.18 -8.58
N ALA A 27 -9.11 7.03 -9.41
CA ALA A 27 -10.29 7.90 -9.40
C ALA A 27 -11.04 7.81 -8.07
N ALA A 28 -11.18 6.60 -7.51
CA ALA A 28 -11.77 6.37 -6.20
C ALA A 28 -10.98 7.06 -5.08
N MET A 29 -9.65 6.88 -5.05
CA MET A 29 -8.76 7.54 -4.09
C MET A 29 -8.83 9.07 -4.21
N LEU A 30 -8.87 9.61 -5.43
CA LEU A 30 -9.02 11.03 -5.65
C LEU A 30 -10.37 11.56 -5.16
N ALA A 31 -11.45 10.82 -5.40
CA ALA A 31 -12.79 11.19 -4.94
C ALA A 31 -12.87 11.23 -3.40
N ASP A 32 -12.19 10.31 -2.72
CA ASP A 32 -12.06 10.33 -1.26
C ASP A 32 -11.21 11.51 -0.77
N HIS A 33 -10.10 11.81 -1.43
CA HIS A 33 -9.33 13.02 -1.10
C HIS A 33 -10.17 14.29 -1.28
N VAL A 34 -10.99 14.38 -2.34
CA VAL A 34 -11.96 15.48 -2.52
C VAL A 34 -12.99 15.50 -1.39
N ASN A 35 -13.49 14.35 -0.96
CA ASN A 35 -14.41 14.23 0.17
C ASN A 35 -13.77 14.80 1.46
N ILE A 36 -12.52 14.44 1.76
CA ILE A 36 -11.80 14.93 2.94
C ILE A 36 -11.50 16.43 2.82
N ILE A 37 -10.96 16.88 1.69
CA ILE A 37 -10.44 18.24 1.53
C ILE A 37 -11.55 19.27 1.32
N LEU A 38 -12.54 18.98 0.46
CA LEU A 38 -13.57 19.94 0.05
C LEU A 38 -14.91 19.74 0.76
N LEU A 39 -15.23 18.50 1.15
CA LEU A 39 -16.52 18.15 1.74
C LEU A 39 -16.44 17.90 3.26
N GLY A 40 -15.26 18.00 3.86
CA GLY A 40 -15.04 17.76 5.29
C GLY A 40 -15.35 16.32 5.73
N GLY A 41 -15.14 15.34 4.85
CA GLY A 41 -15.30 13.91 5.15
C GLY A 41 -16.74 13.42 5.31
N ARG A 42 -17.74 14.18 4.82
CA ARG A 42 -19.17 13.89 5.06
C ARG A 42 -19.71 12.64 4.38
N SER A 43 -19.07 12.13 3.32
CA SER A 43 -19.53 10.94 2.61
C SER A 43 -18.80 9.68 3.06
N GLU A 44 -19.47 8.83 3.83
CA GLU A 44 -18.97 7.50 4.21
C GLU A 44 -18.79 6.59 3.00
N PHE A 45 -19.60 6.77 1.96
CA PHE A 45 -19.48 6.02 0.71
C PHE A 45 -18.19 6.34 -0.03
N LEU A 46 -17.86 7.62 -0.20
CA LEU A 46 -16.62 8.02 -0.87
C LEU A 46 -15.39 7.57 -0.07
N TYR A 47 -15.50 7.63 1.26
CA TYR A 47 -14.48 7.11 2.16
C TYR A 47 -14.21 5.62 1.93
N ALA A 48 -15.24 4.77 2.06
CA ALA A 48 -15.11 3.32 1.94
C ALA A 48 -14.72 2.87 0.51
N PHE A 49 -15.05 3.67 -0.50
CA PHE A 49 -14.67 3.37 -1.88
C PHE A 49 -13.22 3.78 -2.17
N GLY A 50 -12.78 4.93 -1.67
CA GLY A 50 -11.40 5.40 -1.85
C GLY A 50 -10.37 4.57 -1.09
N HIS A 51 -10.68 4.15 0.14
CA HIS A 51 -9.77 3.34 0.95
C HIS A 51 -9.54 1.93 0.36
N ALA A 52 -10.50 1.41 -0.42
CA ALA A 52 -10.33 0.17 -1.18
C ALA A 52 -9.20 0.24 -2.23
N ALA A 53 -8.79 1.46 -2.64
CA ALA A 53 -7.72 1.65 -3.59
C ALA A 53 -6.36 1.17 -3.04
N PHE A 54 -6.07 1.40 -1.75
CA PHE A 54 -4.79 1.02 -1.16
C PHE A 54 -4.55 -0.50 -1.20
N PRO A 55 -5.47 -1.36 -0.71
CA PRO A 55 -5.29 -2.80 -0.80
C PRO A 55 -5.15 -3.31 -2.23
N LEU A 56 -5.93 -2.75 -3.16
CA LEU A 56 -5.90 -3.11 -4.57
C LEU A 56 -4.56 -2.74 -5.23
N PHE A 57 -4.07 -1.52 -5.02
CA PHE A 57 -2.76 -1.09 -5.50
C PHE A 57 -1.63 -1.93 -4.90
N THR A 58 -1.74 -2.33 -3.64
CA THR A 58 -0.73 -3.16 -2.98
C THR A 58 -0.65 -4.56 -3.59
N LEU A 59 -1.79 -5.19 -3.87
CA LEU A 59 -1.83 -6.48 -4.58
C LEU A 59 -1.23 -6.36 -5.98
N LEU A 60 -1.64 -5.35 -6.75
CA LEU A 60 -1.09 -5.08 -8.09
C LEU A 60 0.41 -4.80 -8.04
N TRP A 61 0.88 -4.01 -7.08
CA TRP A 61 2.29 -3.73 -6.88
C TRP A 61 3.09 -5.01 -6.61
N ALA A 62 2.66 -5.83 -5.64
CA ALA A 62 3.36 -7.05 -5.27
C ALA A 62 3.42 -8.07 -6.42
N ILE A 63 2.32 -8.28 -7.13
CA ILE A 63 2.27 -9.21 -8.27
C ILE A 63 3.19 -8.77 -9.42
N ASN A 64 3.30 -7.46 -9.65
CA ASN A 64 4.09 -6.88 -10.73
C ASN A 64 5.56 -6.60 -10.34
N LEU A 65 6.04 -7.07 -9.18
CA LEU A 65 7.45 -6.94 -8.83
C LEU A 65 8.32 -7.84 -9.70
N PRO A 66 9.45 -7.31 -10.24
CA PRO A 66 10.42 -8.12 -10.94
C PRO A 66 11.00 -9.23 -10.06
N SER A 67 11.27 -10.38 -10.66
CA SER A 67 11.88 -11.50 -9.94
C SER A 67 13.41 -11.44 -9.97
N ASP A 68 14.01 -10.72 -10.91
CA ASP A 68 15.46 -10.54 -11.05
C ASP A 68 15.98 -9.33 -10.25
N LEU A 69 17.29 -9.29 -10.01
CA LEU A 69 17.90 -8.25 -9.16
C LEU A 69 17.93 -6.87 -9.85
N ALA A 70 18.16 -6.83 -11.17
CA ALA A 70 18.25 -5.57 -11.92
C ALA A 70 16.88 -4.88 -12.01
N GLY A 71 15.82 -5.66 -12.26
CA GLY A 71 14.44 -5.20 -12.25
C GLY A 71 14.03 -4.67 -10.88
N LEU A 72 14.38 -5.37 -9.79
CA LEU A 72 14.10 -4.89 -8.42
C LEU A 72 14.83 -3.57 -8.14
N ARG A 73 16.09 -3.43 -8.53
CA ARG A 73 16.84 -2.18 -8.37
C ARG A 73 16.14 -1.02 -9.07
N GLU A 74 15.74 -1.20 -10.32
CA GLU A 74 15.08 -0.14 -11.10
C GLU A 74 13.69 0.19 -10.53
N ARG A 75 12.93 -0.84 -10.10
CA ARG A 75 11.63 -0.63 -9.46
C ARG A 75 11.76 0.17 -8.15
N THR A 76 12.73 -0.18 -7.31
CA THR A 76 13.04 0.54 -6.07
C THR A 76 13.42 1.98 -6.35
N ARG A 77 14.34 2.23 -7.29
CA ARG A 77 14.77 3.58 -7.66
C ARG A 77 13.58 4.43 -8.13
N ARG A 78 12.75 3.88 -9.02
CA ARG A 78 11.57 4.57 -9.54
C ARG A 78 10.56 4.89 -8.43
N LEU A 79 10.32 3.96 -7.50
CA LEU A 79 9.39 4.19 -6.39
C LEU A 79 9.88 5.29 -5.46
N TRP A 80 11.17 5.32 -5.10
CA TRP A 80 11.73 6.41 -4.30
C TRP A 80 11.63 7.76 -5.02
N VAL A 81 11.98 7.81 -6.31
CA VAL A 81 11.84 9.04 -7.12
C VAL A 81 10.40 9.56 -7.06
N TRP A 82 9.40 8.70 -7.28
CA TRP A 82 8.01 9.13 -7.22
C TRP A 82 7.53 9.46 -5.80
N ALA A 83 7.98 8.72 -4.78
CA ALA A 83 7.64 9.01 -3.38
C ALA A 83 8.10 10.41 -2.97
N PHE A 84 9.34 10.77 -3.31
CA PHE A 84 9.85 12.12 -3.05
C PHE A 84 9.22 13.18 -3.95
N ALA A 85 9.04 12.91 -5.25
CA ALA A 85 8.47 13.88 -6.18
C ALA A 85 7.01 14.25 -5.86
N THR A 86 6.24 13.29 -5.33
CA THR A 86 4.82 13.50 -5.00
C THR A 86 4.60 13.99 -3.57
N GLN A 87 5.59 13.87 -2.67
CA GLN A 87 5.46 14.33 -1.28
C GLN A 87 5.07 15.82 -1.15
N PRO A 88 5.65 16.76 -1.91
CA PRO A 88 5.25 18.15 -1.84
C PRO A 88 3.79 18.36 -2.23
N LEU A 89 3.34 17.71 -3.30
CA LEU A 89 1.95 17.80 -3.78
C LEU A 89 0.98 17.18 -2.78
N PHE A 90 1.36 16.05 -2.19
CA PHE A 90 0.60 15.40 -1.14
C PHE A 90 0.44 16.31 0.08
N TRP A 91 1.53 16.91 0.58
CA TRP A 91 1.44 17.84 1.69
C TRP A 91 0.60 19.09 1.34
N LEU A 92 0.81 19.70 0.18
CA LEU A 92 0.04 20.88 -0.24
C LEU A 92 -1.47 20.59 -0.30
N ALA A 93 -1.87 19.37 -0.68
CA ALA A 93 -3.27 18.98 -0.73
C ALA A 93 -3.92 18.90 0.66
N PHE A 94 -3.16 18.54 1.71
CA PHE A 94 -3.68 18.25 3.05
C PHE A 94 -3.23 19.24 4.14
N MET A 95 -2.32 20.17 3.84
CA MET A 95 -1.78 21.12 4.84
C MET A 95 -2.86 21.99 5.49
N MET A 96 -3.92 22.34 4.75
CA MET A 96 -5.04 23.14 5.28
C MET A 96 -5.88 22.35 6.29
N ASN A 97 -5.79 21.02 6.27
CA ASN A 97 -6.39 20.11 7.25
C ASN A 97 -5.41 19.74 8.38
N GLY A 98 -4.35 20.53 8.60
CA GLY A 98 -3.39 20.34 9.69
C GLY A 98 -2.33 19.25 9.46
N GLN A 99 -2.25 18.69 8.25
CA GLN A 99 -1.30 17.61 7.98
C GLN A 99 0.15 18.08 7.97
N SER A 100 0.98 17.42 8.78
CA SER A 100 2.43 17.69 8.86
C SER A 100 3.14 17.32 7.57
N TRP A 101 4.17 18.09 7.20
CA TRP A 101 5.09 17.75 6.10
C TRP A 101 5.79 16.40 6.32
N MET A 102 5.95 15.99 7.58
CA MET A 102 6.50 14.69 7.97
C MET A 102 5.53 13.52 7.78
N ALA A 103 4.25 13.77 7.49
CA ALA A 103 3.31 12.71 7.13
C ALA A 103 3.63 12.22 5.72
N LEU A 104 4.29 11.07 5.61
CA LEU A 104 4.73 10.51 4.33
C LEU A 104 3.55 9.96 3.54
N ASN A 105 3.58 10.13 2.22
CA ASN A 105 2.63 9.48 1.30
C ASN A 105 2.87 7.97 1.19
N ILE A 106 1.85 7.24 0.73
CA ILE A 106 1.86 5.77 0.68
C ILE A 106 2.94 5.16 -0.22
N LEU A 107 3.48 5.91 -1.18
CA LEU A 107 4.56 5.41 -2.05
C LEU A 107 5.83 5.11 -1.26
N PHE A 108 6.05 5.77 -0.11
CA PHE A 108 7.15 5.44 0.79
C PHE A 108 7.03 4.02 1.37
N ALA A 109 5.82 3.52 1.62
CA ALA A 109 5.62 2.14 2.05
C ALA A 109 6.01 1.15 0.95
N TYR A 110 5.58 1.39 -0.29
CA TYR A 110 5.97 0.56 -1.45
C TYR A 110 7.47 0.64 -1.73
N ALA A 111 8.07 1.83 -1.64
CA ALA A 111 9.50 2.05 -1.84
C ALA A 111 10.30 1.29 -0.78
N GLY A 112 9.94 1.45 0.50
CA GLY A 112 10.58 0.76 1.63
C GLY A 112 10.48 -0.77 1.53
N CYS A 113 9.30 -1.30 1.22
CA CYS A 113 9.12 -2.76 1.09
C CYS A 113 9.85 -3.33 -0.13
N THR A 114 9.90 -2.59 -1.25
CA THR A 114 10.72 -3.01 -2.41
C THR A 114 12.22 -2.90 -2.11
N GLN A 115 12.63 -1.89 -1.35
CA GLN A 115 14.01 -1.70 -0.89
C GLN A 115 14.47 -2.85 0.01
N LEU A 116 13.62 -3.26 0.96
CA LEU A 116 13.82 -4.45 1.80
C LEU A 116 14.10 -5.68 0.92
N LEU A 117 13.25 -5.97 -0.06
CA LEU A 117 13.42 -7.12 -0.95
C LEU A 117 14.71 -7.04 -1.76
N TYR A 118 15.01 -5.87 -2.33
CA TYR A 118 16.21 -5.65 -3.11
C TYR A 118 17.48 -5.88 -2.26
N TRP A 119 17.53 -5.32 -1.06
CA TRP A 119 18.67 -5.49 -0.15
C TRP A 119 18.79 -6.91 0.38
N ALA A 120 17.68 -7.54 0.78
CA ALA A 120 17.65 -8.94 1.18
C ALA A 120 18.18 -9.86 0.06
N LYS A 121 17.81 -9.59 -1.20
CA LYS A 121 18.30 -10.35 -2.34
C LYS A 121 19.77 -10.09 -2.67
N ARG A 122 20.25 -8.85 -2.51
CA ARG A 122 21.63 -8.45 -2.85
C ARG A 122 22.64 -8.89 -1.79
N TRP A 123 22.29 -8.80 -0.52
CA TRP A 123 23.21 -8.93 0.63
C TRP A 123 22.72 -9.91 1.71
N GLY A 124 21.69 -10.71 1.41
CA GLY A 124 21.18 -11.72 2.34
C GLY A 124 20.62 -11.10 3.63
N ILE A 125 20.91 -11.74 4.77
CA ILE A 125 20.35 -11.36 6.08
C ILE A 125 20.72 -9.93 6.49
N ASN A 126 21.95 -9.47 6.21
CA ASN A 126 22.38 -8.11 6.56
C ASN A 126 21.56 -7.06 5.79
N GLY A 127 21.28 -7.34 4.52
CA GLY A 127 20.41 -6.49 3.71
C GLY A 127 18.96 -6.51 4.17
N ALA A 128 18.45 -7.67 4.59
CA ALA A 128 17.12 -7.79 5.19
C ALA A 128 17.02 -6.98 6.49
N MET A 129 18.01 -7.07 7.38
CA MET A 129 18.06 -6.28 8.62
C MET A 129 18.08 -4.78 8.35
N ALA A 130 18.91 -4.32 7.42
CA ALA A 130 18.94 -2.91 7.01
C ALA A 130 17.58 -2.44 6.46
N GLY A 131 16.92 -3.28 5.66
CA GLY A 131 15.59 -2.99 5.12
C GLY A 131 14.52 -2.93 6.21
N MET A 132 14.60 -3.80 7.21
CA MET A 132 13.68 -3.77 8.35
C MET A 132 13.87 -2.52 9.20
N ILE A 133 15.12 -2.10 9.45
CA ILE A 133 15.42 -0.84 10.15
C ILE A 133 14.82 0.34 9.38
N LEU A 134 14.98 0.38 8.06
CA LEU A 134 14.35 1.39 7.22
C LEU A 134 12.83 1.39 7.37
N LEU A 135 12.18 0.22 7.34
CA LEU A 135 10.73 0.12 7.53
C LEU A 135 10.29 0.64 8.91
N LEU A 136 11.05 0.36 9.96
CA LEU A 136 10.78 0.87 11.31
C LEU A 136 10.89 2.40 11.36
N ILE A 137 11.88 2.99 10.69
CA ILE A 137 12.06 4.44 10.63
C ILE A 137 10.89 5.11 9.91
N VAL A 138 10.42 4.56 8.78
CA VAL A 138 9.33 5.16 8.00
C VAL A 138 7.94 4.87 8.55
N ALA A 139 7.78 3.87 9.43
CA ALA A 139 6.49 3.49 10.00
C ALA A 139 5.81 4.62 10.76
N TRP A 140 6.55 5.35 11.59
CA TRP A 140 6.01 6.49 12.34
C TRP A 140 5.55 7.62 11.41
N PRO A 141 6.39 8.14 10.49
CA PRO A 141 5.97 9.13 9.49
C PRO A 141 4.80 8.71 8.59
N LEU A 142 4.56 7.41 8.38
CA LEU A 142 3.43 6.90 7.60
C LEU A 142 2.11 6.84 8.40
N THR A 143 2.16 6.90 9.73
CA THR A 143 0.98 6.71 10.59
C THR A 143 -0.09 7.79 10.41
N PRO A 144 0.26 9.10 10.31
CA PRO A 144 -0.77 10.14 10.24
C PRO A 144 -1.62 10.12 8.97
N ALA A 145 -1.10 9.62 7.85
CA ALA A 145 -1.76 9.81 6.55
C ALA A 145 -1.69 8.62 5.58
N SER A 146 -0.96 7.55 5.92
CA SER A 146 -0.65 6.45 4.99
C SER A 146 -0.61 5.08 5.68
N TYR A 147 -1.60 4.79 6.52
CA TYR A 147 -1.83 3.49 7.17
C TYR A 147 -0.71 2.99 8.12
N GLY A 148 0.37 3.75 8.30
CA GLY A 148 1.45 3.46 9.25
C GLY A 148 1.95 2.01 9.20
N VAL A 149 2.02 1.41 10.39
CA VAL A 149 2.44 0.00 10.56
C VAL A 149 1.48 -0.96 9.83
N THR A 150 0.17 -0.70 9.85
CA THR A 150 -0.82 -1.61 9.22
C THR A 150 -0.64 -1.68 7.70
N GLY A 151 -0.32 -0.56 7.06
CA GLY A 151 -0.01 -0.50 5.64
C GLY A 151 1.27 -1.28 5.30
N ILE A 152 2.32 -1.13 6.11
CA ILE A 152 3.58 -1.89 5.94
C ILE A 152 3.32 -3.39 6.11
N LEU A 153 2.59 -3.79 7.15
CA LEU A 153 2.25 -5.20 7.38
C LEU A 153 1.48 -5.79 6.20
N PHE A 154 0.51 -5.05 5.65
CA PHE A 154 -0.22 -5.50 4.47
C PHE A 154 0.65 -5.61 3.22
N CYS A 155 1.60 -4.69 3.02
CA CYS A 155 2.62 -4.81 1.96
C CYS A 155 3.44 -6.09 2.13
N LEU A 156 3.95 -6.35 3.35
CA LEU A 156 4.72 -7.55 3.67
C LEU A 156 3.91 -8.84 3.49
N MET A 157 2.63 -8.83 3.88
CA MET A 157 1.71 -9.93 3.59
C MET A 157 1.65 -10.17 2.08
N CYS A 158 1.39 -9.15 1.27
CA CYS A 158 1.31 -9.30 -0.19
C CYS A 158 2.63 -9.80 -0.81
N LEU A 159 3.78 -9.36 -0.30
CA LEU A 159 5.07 -9.89 -0.70
C LEU A 159 5.21 -11.37 -0.36
N ALA A 160 4.79 -11.77 0.84
CA ALA A 160 4.80 -13.17 1.24
C ALA A 160 3.93 -14.03 0.30
N GLY A 161 2.74 -13.55 -0.06
CA GLY A 161 1.86 -14.21 -1.03
C GLY A 161 2.48 -14.31 -2.44
N ARG A 162 3.26 -13.30 -2.86
CA ARG A 162 3.94 -13.31 -4.16
C ARG A 162 5.11 -14.30 -4.23
N TYR A 163 5.92 -14.38 -3.17
CA TYR A 163 7.20 -15.09 -3.19
C TYR A 163 7.15 -16.48 -2.52
N HIS A 164 6.13 -16.78 -1.73
CA HIS A 164 5.90 -18.12 -1.19
C HIS A 164 4.71 -18.80 -1.88
N ALA A 165 5.01 -19.66 -2.85
CA ALA A 165 4.02 -20.30 -3.72
C ALA A 165 2.88 -21.02 -2.96
N GLY A 166 3.16 -21.57 -1.78
CA GLY A 166 2.14 -22.25 -0.95
C GLY A 166 1.20 -21.31 -0.19
N LEU A 167 1.57 -20.04 0.04
CA LEU A 167 0.73 -19.11 0.81
C LEU A 167 -0.45 -18.61 -0.01
N ALA A 168 -0.24 -18.27 -1.29
CA ALA A 168 -1.29 -17.76 -2.16
C ALA A 168 -2.42 -18.78 -2.44
N GLU A 169 -2.23 -20.05 -2.10
CA GLU A 169 -3.24 -21.12 -2.20
C GLU A 169 -3.76 -21.58 -0.82
N ASN A 170 -3.13 -21.13 0.28
CA ASN A 170 -3.50 -21.50 1.64
C ASN A 170 -4.75 -20.73 2.10
N GLY A 171 -5.82 -21.46 2.42
CA GLY A 171 -7.11 -20.86 2.81
C GLY A 171 -7.04 -19.97 4.06
N VAL A 172 -6.22 -20.30 5.05
CA VAL A 172 -6.06 -19.51 6.28
C VAL A 172 -5.34 -18.20 5.97
N TYR A 173 -4.27 -18.26 5.17
CA TYR A 173 -3.56 -17.06 4.74
C TYR A 173 -4.44 -16.16 3.88
N LEU A 174 -5.20 -16.73 2.93
CA LEU A 174 -6.16 -15.98 2.12
C LEU A 174 -7.24 -15.33 2.97
N PHE A 175 -7.75 -16.04 3.98
CA PHE A 175 -8.71 -15.48 4.93
C PHE A 175 -8.11 -14.31 5.72
N ALA A 176 -6.86 -14.42 6.18
CA ALA A 176 -6.15 -13.32 6.83
C ALA A 176 -5.94 -12.11 5.90
N VAL A 177 -5.64 -12.34 4.61
CA VAL A 177 -5.54 -11.28 3.61
C VAL A 177 -6.90 -10.57 3.43
N PHE A 178 -8.00 -11.31 3.32
CA PHE A 178 -9.34 -10.71 3.22
C PHE A 178 -9.73 -9.92 4.46
N ILE A 179 -9.41 -10.42 5.66
CA ILE A 179 -9.59 -9.67 6.91
C ILE A 179 -8.79 -8.38 6.88
N ALA A 180 -7.51 -8.44 6.50
CA ALA A 180 -6.66 -7.25 6.43
C ALA A 180 -7.20 -6.24 5.40
N MET A 181 -7.66 -6.69 4.24
CA MET A 181 -8.30 -5.82 3.24
C MET A 181 -9.57 -5.16 3.78
N GLY A 182 -10.42 -5.92 4.48
CA GLY A 182 -11.63 -5.40 5.12
C GLY A 182 -11.29 -4.38 6.21
N TRP A 183 -10.34 -4.71 7.09
CA TRP A 183 -9.90 -3.83 8.18
C TRP A 183 -9.34 -2.50 7.67
N LEU A 184 -8.49 -2.54 6.64
CA LEU A 184 -7.92 -1.34 6.02
C LEU A 184 -8.97 -0.47 5.30
N ASN A 185 -10.14 -1.03 5.01
CA ASN A 185 -11.23 -0.32 4.35
C ASN A 185 -12.33 0.15 5.30
N MET A 186 -12.19 -0.12 6.62
CA MET A 186 -13.19 0.29 7.61
C MET A 186 -13.09 1.78 7.93
N PRO A 187 -14.22 2.50 8.03
CA PRO A 187 -14.23 3.90 8.41
C PRO A 187 -13.68 4.16 9.82
N PRO A 188 -13.09 5.34 10.05
CA PRO A 188 -12.32 5.60 11.26
C PRO A 188 -13.19 5.68 12.52
N VAL A 189 -14.49 5.91 12.36
CA VAL A 189 -15.52 5.86 13.42
C VAL A 189 -15.55 4.49 14.11
N ILE A 190 -15.15 3.41 13.41
CA ILE A 190 -15.13 2.04 13.95
C ILE A 190 -13.73 1.63 14.44
N SER A 191 -12.67 2.30 13.97
CA SER A 191 -11.28 1.93 14.30
C SER A 191 -10.60 2.84 15.34
N GLY A 192 -11.21 3.97 15.72
CA GLY A 192 -10.79 4.80 16.86
C GLY A 192 -9.58 5.72 16.62
N TRP A 193 -9.12 5.87 15.36
CA TRP A 193 -7.88 6.59 15.05
C TRP A 193 -7.99 8.13 15.02
N TRP A 194 -9.21 8.69 14.99
CA TRP A 194 -9.45 10.14 14.82
C TRP A 194 -10.51 10.70 15.77
N ALA A 195 -10.78 10.05 16.90
CA ALA A 195 -11.69 10.62 17.90
C ALA A 195 -11.13 11.92 18.52
N ASP A 196 -9.81 12.14 18.43
CA ASP A 196 -9.08 13.19 19.14
C ASP A 196 -8.25 14.12 18.22
N ALA A 197 -8.62 14.27 16.93
CA ALA A 197 -7.98 15.21 16.00
C ALA A 197 -8.88 16.41 15.67
#